data_AF-A0A9P7RNV7-F1
#
_entry.id   AF-A0A9P7RNV7-F1
#
_cell.length_a   1.000
_cell.length_b   1.000
_cell.length_c   1.000
_cell.angle_alpha   90.00
_cell.angle_beta   90.00
_cell.angle_gamma   90.00
#
_symmetry.space_group_name_H-M   'P 1'
#
loop_
_entity.id
_entity.type
_entity.pdbx_description
1 polymer ?
#
loop_
_entity_poly.entity_id
_entity_poly.type
_entity_poly.pdbx_seq_one_letter_code
_entity_poly.pdbx_strand_id
1 'polypeptide(L)'
;MVTLSATLPTWVRRDVISKLQMKSTEITSIDVGNDRKNVSLIVQPIHNTLSSFIDLDFVVPQGVQEASSIPKTFIYYDSVMGGVQMEKYLNGLLPEELWENSIIRLYSAAFSDEYKAQVMQDFKEGRVRVLICTDAAGMGCNIPDIEVVVQWKIPATLSSFVQHAGWAVRSPGIKGRAILLVEKSTYNVVLGPLAETLKDKKLTPAAKRKKVQEYAEEHGILRGAANPQGDSKYTRTSPPVDVENEHENVHAFVQTGICRWAILAEVFGNEKPEPTVKCCDLCNPDLLNLTRPGPEPTSSRKKRLKKREEPLPEVVEKLLEWRQTIWDCDFTLRNKIFGSGAVFGTNLMSLLASLGPLSSKQDLLSALDGQQWLWKDRYCDELFDFLSSLSILPIPSKPHGAKCKELELTPDIEVAVEVQK
;
A
#
# COMPACT_ATOMS: atom_id res chain seq x y z
N MET A 1 -29.09 -24.43 18.57
CA MET A 1 -27.77 -23.87 18.17
C MET A 1 -27.95 -22.40 17.90
N VAL A 2 -27.07 -21.56 18.43
CA VAL A 2 -27.12 -20.11 18.24
C VAL A 2 -25.86 -19.71 17.49
N THR A 3 -26.01 -19.05 16.35
CA THR A 3 -24.90 -18.53 15.55
C THR A 3 -24.93 -17.02 15.61
N LEU A 4 -23.79 -16.41 15.94
CA LEU A 4 -23.64 -14.97 16.09
C LEU A 4 -22.55 -14.50 15.13
N SER A 5 -22.80 -13.42 14.39
CA SER A 5 -21.79 -12.76 13.57
C SER A 5 -22.03 -11.25 13.58
N ALA A 6 -20.94 -10.47 13.55
CA ALA A 6 -21.00 -9.02 13.45
C ALA A 6 -21.26 -8.53 12.02
N THR A 7 -20.92 -9.34 11.02
CA THR A 7 -21.22 -9.10 9.60
C THR A 7 -21.63 -10.42 8.97
N LEU A 8 -22.80 -10.47 8.35
CA LEU A 8 -23.28 -11.70 7.73
C LEU A 8 -23.91 -11.41 6.36
N PRO A 9 -23.08 -11.20 5.31
CA PRO A 9 -23.56 -11.08 3.94
C PRO A 9 -24.45 -12.26 3.55
N THR A 10 -25.34 -12.03 2.58
CA THR A 10 -26.34 -13.03 2.15
C THR A 10 -25.73 -14.37 1.77
N TRP A 11 -24.62 -14.38 1.02
CA TRP A 11 -23.95 -15.63 0.62
C TRP A 11 -23.34 -16.37 1.82
N VAL A 12 -22.68 -15.66 2.75
CA VAL A 12 -22.13 -16.23 3.98
C VAL A 12 -23.23 -16.83 4.85
N ARG A 13 -24.37 -16.13 4.96
CA ARG A 13 -25.56 -16.63 5.66
C ARG A 13 -26.03 -17.96 5.07
N ARG A 14 -26.13 -18.07 3.75
CA ARG A 14 -26.53 -19.32 3.08
C ARG A 14 -25.52 -20.44 3.32
N ASP A 15 -24.23 -20.12 3.26
CA ASP A 15 -23.14 -21.08 3.52
C ASP A 15 -23.18 -21.60 4.96
N VAL A 16 -23.35 -20.72 5.95
CA VAL A 16 -23.51 -21.08 7.37
C VAL A 16 -24.72 -21.98 7.59
N ILE A 17 -25.87 -21.63 7.02
CA ILE A 17 -27.10 -22.44 7.13
C ILE A 17 -26.90 -23.84 6.54
N SER A 18 -26.26 -23.92 5.37
CA SER A 18 -25.95 -25.16 4.68
C SER A 18 -25.00 -26.05 5.49
N LYS A 19 -23.85 -25.49 5.92
CA LYS A 19 -22.82 -26.23 6.66
C LYS A 19 -23.29 -26.69 8.03
N LEU A 20 -24.07 -25.86 8.72
CA LEU A 20 -24.63 -26.20 10.02
C LEU A 20 -25.93 -27.02 9.92
N GLN A 21 -26.36 -27.36 8.70
CA GLN A 21 -27.55 -28.17 8.42
C GLN A 21 -28.82 -27.65 9.14
N MET A 22 -28.93 -26.32 9.24
CA MET A 22 -30.08 -25.70 9.88
C MET A 22 -31.30 -25.80 8.96
N LYS A 23 -32.42 -26.32 9.47
CA LYS A 23 -33.67 -26.34 8.70
C LYS A 23 -34.22 -24.93 8.58
N SER A 24 -34.45 -24.46 7.36
CA SER A 24 -34.98 -23.12 7.08
C SER A 24 -36.25 -22.76 7.84
N THR A 25 -37.08 -23.76 8.19
CA THR A 25 -38.34 -23.61 8.94
C THR A 25 -38.15 -23.37 10.45
N GLU A 26 -36.96 -23.61 10.99
CA GLU A 26 -36.67 -23.51 12.43
C GLU A 26 -35.67 -22.37 12.73
N ILE A 27 -35.30 -21.57 11.73
CA ILE A 27 -34.35 -20.46 11.87
C ILE A 27 -35.11 -19.20 12.25
N THR A 28 -34.88 -18.71 13.47
CA THR A 28 -35.22 -17.33 13.83
C THR A 28 -34.02 -16.44 13.51
N SER A 29 -34.18 -15.53 12.56
CA SER A 29 -33.15 -14.57 12.18
C SER A 29 -33.42 -13.25 12.90
N ILE A 30 -32.46 -12.79 13.69
CA ILE A 30 -32.47 -11.46 14.30
C ILE A 30 -31.36 -10.67 13.63
N ASP A 31 -31.75 -9.71 12.80
CA ASP A 31 -30.83 -8.76 12.18
C ASP A 31 -31.01 -7.40 12.85
N VAL A 32 -29.96 -6.93 13.52
CA VAL A 32 -29.94 -5.63 14.21
C VAL A 32 -29.29 -4.56 13.30
N GLY A 33 -28.84 -4.96 12.10
CA GLY A 33 -28.14 -4.13 11.14
C GLY A 33 -26.67 -3.90 11.51
N ASN A 34 -25.88 -3.52 10.50
CA ASN A 34 -24.49 -3.10 10.67
C ASN A 34 -24.33 -1.57 10.78
N ASP A 35 -25.44 -0.88 11.07
CA ASP A 35 -25.50 0.58 11.07
C ASP A 35 -24.63 1.19 12.17
N ARG A 36 -23.85 2.21 11.78
CA ARG A 36 -23.12 3.10 12.68
C ARG A 36 -23.47 4.54 12.35
N LYS A 37 -24.60 5.01 12.88
CA LYS A 37 -25.11 6.38 12.69
C LYS A 37 -24.10 7.47 13.06
N ASN A 38 -23.15 7.17 13.94
CA ASN A 38 -22.12 8.08 14.43
C ASN A 38 -20.79 8.04 13.65
N VAL A 39 -20.71 7.30 12.53
CA VAL A 39 -19.49 7.14 11.73
C VAL A 39 -19.67 7.70 10.31
N SER A 40 -18.81 8.65 9.92
CA SER A 40 -18.73 9.14 8.55
C SER A 40 -17.85 8.21 7.69
N LEU A 41 -18.30 7.86 6.49
CA LEU A 41 -17.53 7.05 5.55
C LEU A 41 -16.78 7.92 4.53
N ILE A 42 -15.49 7.67 4.36
CA ILE A 42 -14.65 8.38 3.38
C ILE A 42 -13.91 7.34 2.55
N VAL A 43 -13.99 7.44 1.22
CA VAL A 43 -13.21 6.57 0.31
C VAL A 43 -12.45 7.44 -0.66
N GLN A 44 -11.14 7.24 -0.74
CA GLN A 44 -10.26 8.06 -1.56
C GLN A 44 -9.19 7.20 -2.27
N PRO A 45 -8.85 7.53 -3.52
CA PRO A 45 -7.65 7.04 -4.17
C PRO A 45 -6.40 7.53 -3.44
N ILE A 46 -5.40 6.66 -3.35
CA ILE A 46 -4.04 7.00 -2.95
C ILE A 46 -3.39 7.73 -4.12
N HIS A 47 -3.04 9.01 -3.90
CA HIS A 47 -2.54 9.87 -4.97
C HIS A 47 -1.05 9.77 -5.16
N ASN A 48 -0.30 9.53 -4.08
CA ASN A 48 1.15 9.43 -4.08
C ASN A 48 1.62 7.97 -4.25
N THR A 49 2.94 7.79 -4.26
CA THR A 49 3.54 6.45 -4.32
C THR A 49 3.21 5.67 -3.04
N LEU A 50 2.79 4.41 -3.15
CA LEU A 50 2.38 3.59 -1.99
C LEU A 50 3.43 3.47 -0.89
N SER A 51 4.72 3.50 -1.24
CA SER A 51 5.83 3.43 -0.29
C SER A 51 6.16 4.77 0.38
N SER A 52 5.55 5.87 -0.06
CA SER A 52 5.80 7.21 0.49
C SER A 52 4.91 7.55 1.69
N PHE A 53 3.74 6.92 1.79
CA PHE A 53 2.76 7.14 2.87
C PHE A 53 2.26 8.59 3.05
N ILE A 54 2.54 9.51 2.11
CA ILE A 54 2.12 10.93 2.15
C ILE A 54 0.60 11.09 2.26
N ASP A 55 -0.17 10.16 1.67
CA ASP A 55 -1.63 10.14 1.81
C ASP A 55 -2.12 9.86 3.24
N LEU A 56 -1.22 9.54 4.18
CA LEU A 56 -1.54 9.39 5.61
C LEU A 56 -1.11 10.60 6.45
N ASP A 57 -0.59 11.68 5.87
CA ASP A 57 -0.14 12.86 6.63
C ASP A 57 -1.23 13.42 7.54
N PHE A 58 -2.50 13.33 7.13
CA PHE A 58 -3.64 13.78 7.93
C PHE A 58 -3.80 13.05 9.28
N VAL A 59 -3.18 11.88 9.45
CA VAL A 59 -3.20 11.11 10.72
C VAL A 59 -2.49 11.88 11.82
N VAL A 60 -1.44 12.64 11.47
CA VAL A 60 -0.70 13.50 12.40
C VAL A 60 -1.04 14.96 12.08
N PRO A 61 -1.89 15.62 12.89
CA PRO A 61 -2.26 17.01 12.63
C PRO A 61 -1.04 17.93 12.55
N GLN A 62 -1.05 18.86 11.60
CA GLN A 62 0.04 19.84 11.45
C GLN A 62 0.17 20.72 12.71
N GLY A 63 1.41 20.94 13.14
CA GLY A 63 1.70 21.79 14.30
C GLY A 63 1.34 21.16 15.65
N VAL A 64 1.14 19.83 15.70
CA VAL A 64 0.93 19.10 16.96
C VAL A 64 2.00 19.47 17.98
N GLN A 65 1.58 19.82 19.20
CA GLN A 65 2.47 20.09 20.35
C GLN A 65 2.31 19.02 21.44
N GLU A 66 1.14 18.38 21.48
CA GLU A 66 0.79 17.40 22.50
C GLU A 66 0.22 16.13 21.85
N ALA A 67 0.64 14.97 22.34
CA ALA A 67 0.11 13.68 21.87
C ALA A 67 -1.41 13.56 22.00
N SER A 68 -2.00 14.16 23.04
CA SER A 68 -3.45 14.17 23.31
C SER A 68 -4.28 14.73 22.16
N SER A 69 -3.71 15.66 21.37
CA SER A 69 -4.37 16.31 20.24
C SER A 69 -4.39 15.46 18.96
N ILE A 70 -3.61 14.37 18.91
CA ILE A 70 -3.68 13.38 17.83
C ILE A 70 -4.90 12.49 18.12
N PRO A 71 -5.90 12.43 17.23
CA PRO A 71 -7.07 11.57 17.44
C PRO A 71 -6.67 10.10 17.59
N LYS A 72 -7.34 9.36 18.49
CA LYS A 72 -7.08 7.92 18.61
C LYS A 72 -7.42 7.23 17.29
N THR A 73 -6.40 6.66 16.65
CA THR A 73 -6.48 6.17 15.26
C THR A 73 -6.05 4.72 15.16
N PHE A 74 -6.83 3.92 14.44
CA PHE A 74 -6.45 2.58 13.97
C PHE A 74 -6.16 2.60 12.48
N ILE A 75 -5.01 2.07 12.07
CA ILE A 75 -4.64 1.94 10.66
C ILE A 75 -4.49 0.45 10.35
N TYR A 76 -5.31 -0.08 9.46
CA TYR A 76 -5.19 -1.43 8.95
C TYR A 76 -4.28 -1.44 7.72
N TYR A 77 -3.23 -2.26 7.77
CA TYR A 77 -2.33 -2.49 6.64
C TYR A 77 -1.86 -3.94 6.62
N ASP A 78 -2.20 -4.66 5.55
CA ASP A 78 -1.82 -6.06 5.33
C ASP A 78 -0.36 -6.23 4.87
N SER A 79 0.58 -5.68 5.65
CA SER A 79 2.02 -5.93 5.47
C SER A 79 2.76 -5.57 6.74
N VAL A 80 3.37 -6.55 7.41
CA VAL A 80 4.21 -6.29 8.59
C VAL A 80 5.39 -5.39 8.24
N MET A 81 6.11 -5.71 7.16
CA MET A 81 7.24 -4.90 6.70
C MET A 81 6.81 -3.51 6.24
N GLY A 82 5.70 -3.40 5.52
CA GLY A 82 5.12 -2.11 5.16
C GLY A 82 4.68 -1.32 6.39
N GLY A 83 4.15 -1.98 7.42
CA GLY A 83 3.78 -1.40 8.69
C GLY A 83 4.97 -0.81 9.45
N VAL A 84 6.13 -1.47 9.45
CA VAL A 84 7.37 -0.92 10.03
C VAL A 84 7.81 0.36 9.31
N GLN A 85 7.72 0.37 7.97
CA GLN A 85 8.05 1.56 7.19
C GLN A 85 7.05 2.70 7.43
N MET A 86 5.76 2.38 7.54
CA MET A 86 4.70 3.34 7.85
C MET A 86 4.84 3.93 9.26
N GLU A 87 5.15 3.08 10.26
CA GLU A 87 5.44 3.52 11.63
C GLU A 87 6.61 4.50 11.65
N LYS A 88 7.71 4.17 10.94
CA LYS A 88 8.87 5.06 10.82
C LYS A 88 8.50 6.39 10.14
N TYR A 89 7.72 6.34 9.07
CA TYR A 89 7.28 7.54 8.34
C TYR A 89 6.43 8.45 9.23
N LEU A 90 5.39 7.91 9.85
CA LEU A 90 4.46 8.71 10.67
C LEU A 90 5.12 9.25 11.94
N ASN A 91 6.03 8.50 12.58
CA ASN A 91 6.83 9.04 13.69
C ASN A 91 7.73 10.19 13.22
N GLY A 92 8.24 10.15 11.99
CA GLY A 92 9.01 11.25 11.39
C GLY A 92 8.22 12.53 11.12
N LEU A 93 6.87 12.48 11.15
CA LEU A 93 6.02 13.66 11.08
C LEU A 93 5.84 14.35 12.44
N LEU A 94 6.14 13.65 13.54
CA LEU A 94 6.04 14.20 14.89
C LEU A 94 7.20 15.16 15.16
N PRO A 95 6.99 16.21 15.97
CA PRO A 95 8.07 16.99 16.57
C PRO A 95 9.03 16.11 17.37
N GLU A 96 10.30 16.53 17.45
CA GLU A 96 11.37 15.79 18.15
C GLU A 96 11.00 15.51 19.62
N GLU A 97 10.27 16.42 20.25
CA GLU A 97 9.82 16.31 21.64
C GLU A 97 8.86 15.14 21.89
N LEU A 98 8.20 14.64 20.83
CA LEU A 98 7.23 13.54 20.94
C LEU A 98 7.80 12.18 20.52
N TRP A 99 9.05 12.12 20.03
CA TRP A 99 9.64 10.87 19.53
C TRP A 99 9.84 9.81 20.61
N GLU A 100 10.13 10.21 21.86
CA GLU A 100 10.35 9.27 22.96
C GLU A 100 9.06 8.62 23.50
N ASN A 101 7.90 9.20 23.20
CA ASN A 101 6.63 8.82 23.82
C ASN A 101 5.94 7.62 23.16
N SER A 102 6.55 6.99 22.15
CA SER A 102 5.95 5.84 21.43
C SER A 102 4.51 6.12 20.95
N ILE A 103 4.26 7.32 20.43
CA ILE A 103 2.91 7.78 20.07
C ILE A 103 2.25 6.94 18.96
N ILE A 104 3.07 6.39 18.06
CA ILE A 104 2.63 5.62 16.90
C ILE A 104 3.35 4.29 16.92
N ARG A 105 2.60 3.19 16.95
CA ARG A 105 3.18 1.84 17.10
C ARG A 105 2.57 0.81 16.15
N LEU A 106 3.42 -0.10 15.67
CA LEU A 106 2.98 -1.28 14.93
C LEU A 106 2.54 -2.38 15.91
N TYR A 107 1.42 -3.02 15.58
CA TYR A 107 0.82 -4.14 16.29
C TYR A 107 0.52 -5.27 15.28
N SER A 108 1.19 -6.40 15.46
CA SER A 108 1.11 -7.54 14.54
C SER A 108 1.33 -8.84 15.31
N ALA A 109 0.79 -9.94 14.78
CA ALA A 109 1.02 -11.29 15.30
C ALA A 109 2.50 -11.69 15.32
N ALA A 110 3.37 -11.01 14.55
CA ALA A 110 4.81 -11.25 14.54
C ALA A 110 5.54 -10.80 15.82
N PHE A 111 4.91 -9.99 16.66
CA PHE A 111 5.50 -9.53 17.93
C PHE A 111 5.14 -10.45 19.11
N SER A 112 5.96 -10.40 20.16
CA SER A 112 5.75 -11.18 21.38
C SER A 112 4.43 -10.81 22.08
N ASP A 113 3.91 -11.72 22.89
CA ASP A 113 2.67 -11.49 23.63
C ASP A 113 2.83 -10.36 24.66
N GLU A 114 4.01 -10.22 25.28
CA GLU A 114 4.32 -9.14 26.21
C GLU A 114 4.30 -7.78 25.51
N TYR A 115 4.92 -7.70 24.32
CA TYR A 115 4.88 -6.49 23.51
C TYR A 115 3.45 -6.10 23.14
N LYS A 116 2.67 -7.07 22.64
CA LYS A 116 1.27 -6.85 22.24
C LYS A 116 0.43 -6.39 23.43
N ALA A 117 0.58 -7.04 24.59
CA ALA A 117 -0.13 -6.65 25.80
C ALA A 117 0.21 -5.22 26.23
N GLN A 118 1.50 -4.87 26.24
CA GLN A 118 1.97 -3.53 26.63
C GLN A 118 1.45 -2.45 25.68
N VAL A 119 1.66 -2.61 24.37
CA VAL A 119 1.23 -1.62 23.37
C VAL A 119 -0.29 -1.44 23.36
N MET A 120 -1.05 -2.53 23.51
CA MET A 120 -2.51 -2.47 23.59
C MET A 120 -2.99 -1.74 24.84
N GLN A 121 -2.29 -1.93 25.97
CA GLN A 121 -2.56 -1.20 27.20
C GLN A 121 -2.21 0.29 27.06
N ASP A 122 -1.04 0.61 26.49
CA ASP A 122 -0.64 1.99 26.20
C ASP A 122 -1.63 2.70 25.26
N PHE A 123 -2.20 1.99 24.29
CA PHE A 123 -3.21 2.52 23.39
C PHE A 123 -4.55 2.80 24.12
N LYS A 124 -4.98 1.88 24.99
CA LYS A 124 -6.18 2.08 25.82
C LYS A 124 -6.04 3.29 26.73
N GLU A 125 -4.89 3.44 27.39
CA GLU A 125 -4.59 4.57 28.26
C GLU A 125 -4.30 5.87 27.48
N GLY A 126 -4.17 5.79 26.16
CA GLY A 126 -3.95 6.95 25.28
C GLY A 126 -2.52 7.47 25.24
N ARG A 127 -1.55 6.68 25.73
CA ARG A 127 -0.11 6.94 25.54
C ARG A 127 0.29 6.70 24.08
N VAL A 128 -0.16 5.58 23.51
CA VAL A 128 -0.16 5.37 22.05
C VAL A 128 -1.44 5.99 21.48
N ARG A 129 -1.31 6.83 20.46
CA ARG A 129 -2.44 7.51 19.80
C ARG A 129 -2.79 6.88 18.46
N VAL A 130 -1.81 6.29 17.78
CA VAL A 130 -2.01 5.63 16.48
C VAL A 130 -1.49 4.20 16.56
N LEU A 131 -2.36 3.24 16.26
CA LEU A 131 -2.00 1.84 16.18
C LEU A 131 -2.09 1.34 14.74
N ILE A 132 -0.99 0.86 14.20
CA ILE A 132 -0.93 0.24 12.87
C ILE A 132 -1.10 -1.27 13.08
N CYS A 133 -2.11 -1.88 12.46
CA CYS A 133 -2.50 -3.26 12.68
C CYS A 133 -2.57 -4.03 11.37
N THR A 134 -2.28 -5.33 11.41
CA THR A 134 -2.71 -6.27 10.36
C THR A 134 -4.11 -6.80 10.67
N ASP A 135 -4.86 -7.26 9.67
CA ASP A 135 -6.24 -7.78 9.81
C ASP A 135 -6.35 -8.85 10.90
N ALA A 136 -5.37 -9.77 10.97
CA ALA A 136 -5.33 -10.84 11.97
C ALA A 136 -5.10 -10.34 13.41
N ALA A 137 -4.59 -9.12 13.59
CA ALA A 137 -4.21 -8.58 14.89
C ALA A 137 -5.31 -7.68 15.48
N GLY A 138 -6.18 -7.09 14.66
CA GLY A 138 -7.26 -6.20 15.13
C GLY A 138 -8.47 -6.89 15.76
N MET A 139 -8.58 -8.22 15.64
CA MET A 139 -9.73 -8.97 16.15
C MET A 139 -9.61 -9.22 17.67
N GLY A 140 -10.48 -8.61 18.48
CA GLY A 140 -10.72 -9.01 19.87
C GLY A 140 -10.55 -7.93 20.95
N CYS A 141 -10.11 -6.72 20.62
CA CYS A 141 -9.83 -5.68 21.63
C CYS A 141 -10.90 -4.59 21.68
N ASN A 142 -11.90 -4.70 22.57
CA ASN A 142 -12.94 -3.68 22.74
C ASN A 142 -12.39 -2.32 23.24
N ILE A 143 -12.10 -1.41 22.31
CA ILE A 143 -11.65 -0.04 22.60
C ILE A 143 -12.74 0.92 22.09
N PRO A 144 -13.48 1.58 23.00
CA PRO A 144 -14.70 2.26 22.60
C PRO A 144 -14.49 3.68 22.07
N ASP A 145 -13.31 4.26 22.27
CA ASP A 145 -12.95 5.66 22.02
C ASP A 145 -12.02 5.87 20.81
N ILE A 146 -12.02 4.95 19.84
CA ILE A 146 -11.29 5.14 18.56
C ILE A 146 -12.06 6.13 17.69
N GLU A 147 -11.46 7.28 17.39
CA GLU A 147 -12.09 8.36 16.60
C GLU A 147 -11.94 8.14 15.09
N VAL A 148 -10.81 7.57 14.67
CA VAL A 148 -10.48 7.39 13.26
C VAL A 148 -10.07 5.95 12.99
N VAL A 149 -10.67 5.34 11.98
CA VAL A 149 -10.20 4.07 11.41
C VAL A 149 -9.80 4.32 9.97
N VAL A 150 -8.60 3.89 9.61
CA VAL A 150 -8.04 3.97 8.26
C VAL A 150 -7.77 2.56 7.77
N GLN A 151 -8.34 2.19 6.64
CA GLN A 151 -7.95 1.03 5.86
C GLN A 151 -6.98 1.48 4.77
N TRP A 152 -5.73 1.05 4.86
CA TRP A 152 -4.72 1.29 3.82
C TRP A 152 -4.73 0.16 2.80
N LYS A 153 -4.94 0.53 1.53
CA LYS A 153 -5.19 -0.35 0.38
C LYS A 153 -6.57 -1.00 0.41
N ILE A 154 -7.00 -1.46 -0.75
CA ILE A 154 -8.25 -2.19 -0.87
C ILE A 154 -8.21 -3.50 -0.05
N PRO A 155 -9.21 -3.77 0.82
CA PRO A 155 -9.31 -5.04 1.53
C PRO A 155 -9.83 -6.15 0.61
N ALA A 156 -9.63 -7.40 1.04
CA ALA A 156 -10.05 -8.58 0.27
C ALA A 156 -11.58 -8.67 0.10
N THR A 157 -12.34 -8.25 1.12
CA THR A 157 -13.80 -8.22 1.12
C THR A 157 -14.32 -6.91 1.70
N LEU A 158 -15.56 -6.56 1.34
CA LEU A 158 -16.23 -5.40 1.91
C LEU A 158 -16.55 -5.58 3.40
N SER A 159 -16.84 -6.81 3.85
CA SER A 159 -17.05 -7.14 5.26
C SER A 159 -15.83 -6.84 6.10
N SER A 160 -14.60 -7.10 5.63
CA SER A 160 -13.39 -6.70 6.36
C SER A 160 -13.38 -5.19 6.61
N PHE A 161 -13.67 -4.38 5.59
CA PHE A 161 -13.78 -2.93 5.77
C PHE A 161 -14.89 -2.54 6.76
N VAL A 162 -16.08 -3.14 6.65
CA VAL A 162 -17.21 -2.83 7.54
C VAL A 162 -16.91 -3.22 8.99
N GLN A 163 -16.24 -4.35 9.21
CA GLN A 163 -15.76 -4.75 10.53
C GLN A 163 -14.74 -3.75 11.07
N HIS A 164 -13.77 -3.33 10.25
CA HIS A 164 -12.78 -2.30 10.61
C HIS A 164 -13.46 -0.97 10.97
N ALA A 165 -14.36 -0.49 10.10
CA ALA A 165 -15.16 0.71 10.33
C ALA A 165 -16.01 0.61 11.61
N GLY A 166 -16.49 -0.59 11.97
CA GLY A 166 -17.23 -0.85 13.20
C GLY A 166 -16.42 -0.71 14.49
N TRP A 167 -15.09 -0.59 14.41
CA TRP A 167 -14.24 -0.19 15.54
C TRP A 167 -14.25 1.31 15.79
N ALA A 168 -14.57 2.13 14.77
CA ALA A 168 -14.72 3.55 14.96
C ALA A 168 -15.89 3.80 15.91
N VAL A 169 -15.56 4.41 17.05
CA VAL A 169 -16.46 4.94 18.06
C VAL A 169 -17.60 4.01 18.45
N ARG A 170 -17.37 3.19 19.48
CA ARG A 170 -18.41 2.39 20.13
C ARG A 170 -19.17 3.16 21.22
N SER A 171 -18.59 4.24 21.74
CA SER A 171 -19.25 5.08 22.75
C SER A 171 -20.28 6.05 22.15
N PRO A 172 -21.49 6.14 22.73
CA PRO A 172 -22.44 7.19 22.40
C PRO A 172 -21.83 8.59 22.62
N GLY A 173 -22.00 9.49 21.66
CA GLY A 173 -21.60 10.91 21.78
C GLY A 173 -20.26 11.29 21.14
N ILE A 174 -19.40 10.33 20.81
CA ILE A 174 -18.19 10.59 20.02
C ILE A 174 -18.54 10.43 18.52
N LYS A 175 -17.88 11.21 17.65
CA LYS A 175 -18.10 11.18 16.20
C LYS A 175 -16.91 10.50 15.52
N GLY A 176 -17.17 9.38 14.85
CA GLY A 176 -16.14 8.55 14.23
C GLY A 176 -16.00 8.82 12.74
N ARG A 177 -14.84 8.47 12.18
CA ARG A 177 -14.58 8.46 10.75
C ARG A 177 -13.96 7.13 10.36
N ALA A 178 -14.50 6.48 9.32
CA ALA A 178 -13.90 5.33 8.69
C ALA A 178 -13.45 5.71 7.28
N ILE A 179 -12.16 5.58 7.03
CA ILE A 179 -11.46 6.05 5.84
C ILE A 179 -10.90 4.84 5.10
N LEU A 180 -11.21 4.72 3.82
CA LEU A 180 -10.66 3.69 2.94
C LEU A 180 -9.79 4.35 1.87
N LEU A 181 -8.48 4.11 1.94
CA LEU A 181 -7.50 4.59 0.98
C LEU A 181 -7.16 3.47 0.02
N VAL A 182 -7.46 3.64 -1.27
CA VAL A 182 -7.33 2.57 -2.28
C VAL A 182 -6.33 2.92 -3.36
N GLU A 183 -5.70 1.91 -3.94
CA GLU A 183 -4.81 2.10 -5.08
C GLU A 183 -5.56 2.65 -6.29
N LYS A 184 -4.92 3.54 -7.07
CA LYS A 184 -5.48 4.02 -8.35
C LYS A 184 -5.81 2.89 -9.33
N SER A 185 -5.08 1.77 -9.27
CA SER A 185 -5.36 0.59 -10.07
C SER A 185 -6.74 0.00 -9.82
N THR A 186 -7.31 0.19 -8.62
CA THR A 186 -8.67 -0.25 -8.27
C THR A 186 -9.72 0.40 -9.18
N TYR A 187 -9.52 1.65 -9.61
CA TYR A 187 -10.42 2.34 -10.53
C TYR A 187 -10.28 1.88 -11.99
N ASN A 188 -9.20 1.16 -12.32
CA ASN A 188 -9.01 0.58 -13.65
C ASN A 188 -9.75 -0.77 -13.80
N VAL A 189 -10.29 -1.32 -12.72
CA VAL A 189 -11.14 -2.52 -12.74
C VAL A 189 -12.52 -2.13 -13.23
N VAL A 190 -12.77 -2.30 -14.53
CA VAL A 190 -14.05 -1.93 -15.13
C VAL A 190 -15.12 -2.96 -14.80
N LEU A 191 -16.26 -2.50 -14.29
CA LEU A 191 -17.40 -3.32 -13.91
C LEU A 191 -18.58 -3.17 -14.89
N GLY A 192 -19.54 -4.09 -14.80
CA GLY A 192 -20.78 -4.05 -15.58
C GLY A 192 -20.60 -4.23 -17.10
N PRO A 193 -21.54 -3.73 -17.92
CA PRO A 193 -21.55 -3.98 -19.37
C PRO A 193 -20.31 -3.49 -20.14
N LEU A 194 -19.62 -2.46 -19.61
CA LEU A 194 -18.39 -1.95 -20.23
C LEU A 194 -17.25 -2.98 -20.15
N ALA A 195 -17.23 -3.83 -19.12
CA ALA A 195 -16.25 -4.90 -18.98
C ALA A 195 -16.32 -5.88 -20.17
N GLU A 196 -17.52 -6.25 -20.62
CA GLU A 196 -17.72 -7.11 -21.79
C GLU A 196 -17.29 -6.43 -23.08
N THR A 197 -17.57 -5.12 -23.22
CA THR A 197 -17.14 -4.33 -24.38
C THR A 197 -15.61 -4.29 -24.51
N LEU A 198 -14.88 -4.29 -23.39
CA LEU A 198 -13.41 -4.29 -23.39
C LEU A 198 -12.80 -5.64 -23.77
N LYS A 199 -13.55 -6.74 -23.68
CA LYS A 199 -13.11 -8.08 -24.10
C LYS A 199 -13.10 -8.24 -25.64
N ASP A 200 -13.78 -7.37 -26.39
CA ASP A 200 -13.79 -7.42 -27.85
C ASP A 200 -12.36 -7.33 -28.41
N LYS A 201 -12.02 -8.29 -29.29
CA LYS A 201 -10.72 -8.38 -29.97
C LYS A 201 -10.54 -7.31 -31.04
N LYS A 202 -11.62 -6.70 -31.53
CA LYS A 202 -11.58 -5.63 -32.54
C LYS A 202 -11.08 -4.30 -31.97
N LEU A 203 -11.14 -4.10 -30.64
CA LEU A 203 -10.66 -2.88 -30.01
C LEU A 203 -9.13 -2.85 -29.94
N THR A 204 -8.53 -1.78 -30.43
CA THR A 204 -7.09 -1.55 -30.31
C THR A 204 -6.67 -1.34 -28.86
N PRO A 205 -5.42 -1.67 -28.48
CA PRO A 205 -4.93 -1.46 -27.11
C PRO A 205 -5.06 0.01 -26.64
N ALA A 206 -4.85 0.97 -27.55
CA ALA A 206 -5.00 2.40 -27.25
C ALA A 206 -6.46 2.77 -26.94
N ALA A 207 -7.41 2.25 -27.71
CA ALA A 207 -8.84 2.48 -27.45
C ALA A 207 -9.30 1.87 -26.13
N LYS A 208 -8.79 0.67 -25.77
CA LYS A 208 -9.08 0.04 -24.47
C LYS A 208 -8.56 0.90 -23.31
N ARG A 209 -7.31 1.35 -23.38
CA ARG A 209 -6.73 2.23 -22.35
C ARG A 209 -7.51 3.52 -22.18
N LYS A 210 -7.93 4.14 -23.30
CA LYS A 210 -8.75 5.36 -23.25
C LYS A 210 -10.09 5.14 -22.53
N LYS A 211 -10.81 4.07 -22.88
CA LYS A 211 -12.08 3.73 -22.22
C LYS A 211 -11.91 3.41 -20.73
N VAL A 212 -10.84 2.73 -20.34
CA VAL A 212 -10.53 2.46 -18.93
C VAL A 212 -10.23 3.76 -18.18
N GLN A 213 -9.50 4.68 -18.79
CA GLN A 213 -9.23 6.00 -18.20
C GLN A 213 -10.52 6.81 -18.04
N GLU A 214 -11.35 6.89 -19.09
CA GLU A 214 -12.66 7.58 -19.05
C GLU A 214 -13.53 6.99 -17.94
N TYR A 215 -13.62 5.66 -17.83
CA TYR A 215 -14.32 4.97 -16.74
C TYR A 215 -13.77 5.35 -15.37
N ALA A 216 -12.45 5.31 -15.17
CA ALA A 216 -11.83 5.63 -13.89
C ALA A 216 -12.11 7.08 -13.46
N GLU A 217 -12.09 8.03 -14.41
CA GLU A 217 -12.46 9.43 -14.17
C GLU A 217 -13.94 9.57 -13.81
N GLU A 218 -14.85 8.89 -14.52
CA GLU A 218 -16.28 8.86 -14.22
C GLU A 218 -16.60 8.28 -12.84
N HIS A 219 -15.74 7.40 -12.32
CA HIS A 219 -15.91 6.76 -11.01
C HIS A 219 -15.04 7.42 -9.91
N GLY A 220 -14.45 8.59 -10.19
CA GLY A 220 -13.88 9.47 -9.16
C GLY A 220 -12.43 9.20 -8.77
N ILE A 221 -11.60 8.64 -9.66
CA ILE A 221 -10.15 8.44 -9.45
C ILE A 221 -9.38 9.74 -9.09
N LEU A 222 -9.96 10.91 -9.39
CA LEU A 222 -9.35 12.23 -9.13
C LEU A 222 -9.81 12.86 -7.80
N ARG A 223 -10.76 12.26 -7.10
CA ARG A 223 -11.32 12.81 -5.85
C ARG A 223 -10.31 12.69 -4.70
N GLY A 224 -10.34 13.63 -3.77
CA GLY A 224 -9.52 13.61 -2.56
C GLY A 224 -8.03 13.91 -2.76
N ALA A 225 -7.62 14.36 -3.95
CA ALA A 225 -6.25 14.80 -4.19
C ALA A 225 -5.91 16.04 -3.34
N ALA A 226 -4.62 16.36 -3.19
CA ALA A 226 -4.18 17.59 -2.52
C ALA A 226 -4.88 18.84 -3.10
N ASN A 227 -5.05 18.88 -4.43
CA ASN A 227 -5.85 19.89 -5.11
C ASN A 227 -7.32 19.44 -5.25
N PRO A 228 -8.30 20.22 -4.75
CA PRO A 228 -9.73 19.87 -4.79
C PRO A 228 -10.38 19.89 -6.18
N GLN A 229 -9.69 20.34 -7.24
CA GLN A 229 -10.27 20.44 -8.59
C GLN A 229 -10.84 19.12 -9.15
N GLY A 230 -10.37 17.96 -8.65
CA GLY A 230 -10.85 16.64 -9.04
C GLY A 230 -12.12 16.18 -8.31
N ASP A 231 -12.54 16.84 -7.23
CA ASP A 231 -13.57 16.30 -6.33
C ASP A 231 -14.97 16.22 -6.94
N SER A 232 -15.23 17.06 -7.93
CA SER A 232 -16.49 17.12 -8.68
C SER A 232 -16.44 16.35 -10.00
N LYS A 233 -15.30 15.76 -10.37
CA LYS A 233 -15.12 14.98 -11.61
C LYS A 233 -15.49 13.52 -11.38
N TYR A 234 -16.79 13.24 -11.37
CA TYR A 234 -17.35 11.89 -11.31
C TYR A 234 -18.83 11.92 -11.73
N THR A 235 -19.40 10.76 -12.00
CA THR A 235 -20.80 10.57 -12.36
C THR A 235 -21.59 10.08 -11.16
N ARG A 236 -22.82 10.55 -10.96
CA ARG A 236 -23.69 10.12 -9.84
C ARG A 236 -24.41 8.79 -10.15
N THR A 237 -23.63 7.79 -10.54
CA THR A 237 -24.08 6.45 -10.85
C THR A 237 -23.29 5.43 -10.05
N SER A 238 -23.83 4.23 -9.88
CA SER A 238 -23.11 3.12 -9.25
C SER A 238 -22.90 2.01 -10.27
N PRO A 239 -21.75 1.33 -10.23
CA PRO A 239 -21.63 0.01 -10.83
C PRO A 239 -22.69 -0.95 -10.25
N PRO A 240 -23.12 -1.97 -11.02
CA PRO A 240 -24.07 -2.96 -10.54
C PRO A 240 -23.50 -3.74 -9.35
N VAL A 241 -24.34 -4.00 -8.36
CA VAL A 241 -24.03 -4.84 -7.20
C VAL A 241 -24.41 -6.28 -7.54
N ASP A 242 -23.43 -7.17 -7.49
CA ASP A 242 -23.61 -8.61 -7.66
C ASP A 242 -23.59 -9.29 -6.28
N VAL A 243 -24.76 -9.68 -5.79
CA VAL A 243 -24.94 -10.28 -4.45
C VAL A 243 -24.20 -11.61 -4.26
N GLU A 244 -23.76 -12.26 -5.35
CA GLU A 244 -23.00 -13.51 -5.31
C GLU A 244 -21.48 -13.29 -5.47
N ASN A 245 -21.03 -12.04 -5.56
CA ASN A 245 -19.61 -11.72 -5.72
C ASN A 245 -18.78 -12.15 -4.50
N GLU A 246 -17.76 -12.99 -4.73
CA GLU A 246 -16.86 -13.51 -3.69
C GLU A 246 -16.10 -12.41 -2.92
N HIS A 247 -15.87 -11.25 -3.54
CA HIS A 247 -15.25 -10.07 -2.93
C HIS A 247 -16.27 -9.07 -2.37
N GLU A 248 -17.54 -9.46 -2.28
CA GLU A 248 -18.62 -8.69 -1.65
C GLU A 248 -18.78 -7.29 -2.24
N ASN A 249 -18.53 -7.13 -3.55
CA ASN A 249 -18.68 -5.88 -4.28
C ASN A 249 -17.78 -4.73 -3.78
N VAL A 250 -16.62 -5.04 -3.18
CA VAL A 250 -15.67 -4.01 -2.71
C VAL A 250 -15.30 -3.00 -3.81
N HIS A 251 -15.15 -3.45 -5.06
CA HIS A 251 -14.87 -2.57 -6.19
C HIS A 251 -16.05 -1.64 -6.51
N ALA A 252 -17.28 -2.16 -6.52
CA ALA A 252 -18.47 -1.33 -6.74
C ALA A 252 -18.65 -0.31 -5.61
N PHE A 253 -18.37 -0.71 -4.35
CA PHE A 253 -18.37 0.19 -3.20
C PHE A 253 -17.35 1.32 -3.34
N VAL A 254 -16.14 1.04 -3.83
CA VAL A 254 -15.10 2.05 -4.05
C VAL A 254 -15.43 2.99 -5.20
N GLN A 255 -15.94 2.43 -6.30
CA GLN A 255 -16.18 3.14 -7.55
C GLN A 255 -17.55 3.84 -7.60
N THR A 256 -18.43 3.63 -6.63
CA THR A 256 -19.75 4.28 -6.65
C THR A 256 -19.67 5.80 -6.64
N GLY A 257 -20.58 6.45 -7.36
CA GLY A 257 -20.84 7.88 -7.32
C GLY A 257 -22.11 8.25 -6.54
N ILE A 258 -22.75 7.30 -5.87
CA ILE A 258 -23.90 7.53 -4.98
C ILE A 258 -23.52 7.29 -3.52
N CYS A 259 -24.43 7.59 -2.59
CA CYS A 259 -24.19 7.44 -1.15
C CYS A 259 -23.55 6.09 -0.77
N ARG A 260 -22.39 6.11 -0.09
CA ARG A 260 -21.65 4.90 0.34
C ARG A 260 -22.51 3.98 1.20
N TRP A 261 -23.27 4.56 2.14
CA TRP A 261 -24.21 3.81 2.98
C TRP A 261 -25.36 3.15 2.19
N ALA A 262 -25.73 3.68 1.02
CA ALA A 262 -26.75 3.04 0.18
C ALA A 262 -26.20 1.76 -0.45
N ILE A 263 -24.93 1.76 -0.88
CA ILE A 263 -24.27 0.55 -1.38
C ILE A 263 -24.09 -0.49 -0.28
N LEU A 264 -23.71 -0.08 0.94
CA LEU A 264 -23.63 -1.03 2.06
C LEU A 264 -25.01 -1.61 2.40
N ALA A 265 -26.05 -0.79 2.42
CA ALA A 265 -27.43 -1.24 2.63
C ALA A 265 -27.83 -2.29 1.58
N GLU A 266 -27.54 -2.05 0.30
CA GLU A 266 -27.82 -2.98 -0.79
C GLU A 266 -27.02 -4.29 -0.68
N VAL A 267 -25.70 -4.22 -0.46
CA VAL A 267 -24.83 -5.42 -0.37
C VAL A 267 -25.19 -6.30 0.81
N PHE A 268 -25.51 -5.71 1.97
CA PHE A 268 -25.82 -6.45 3.19
C PHE A 268 -27.31 -6.72 3.39
N GLY A 269 -28.19 -6.23 2.52
CA GLY A 269 -29.64 -6.40 2.65
C GLY A 269 -30.25 -5.64 3.82
N ASN A 270 -29.64 -4.51 4.21
CA ASN A 270 -30.06 -3.66 5.34
C ASN A 270 -30.78 -2.41 4.85
N GLU A 271 -31.52 -1.74 5.73
CA GLU A 271 -32.01 -0.39 5.45
C GLU A 271 -30.87 0.64 5.48
N LYS A 272 -30.97 1.67 4.64
CA LYS A 272 -30.01 2.76 4.67
C LYS A 272 -30.14 3.52 5.99
N PRO A 273 -29.03 3.76 6.71
CA PRO A 273 -29.09 4.45 7.97
C PRO A 273 -29.35 5.95 7.85
N GLU A 274 -29.88 6.51 8.93
CA GLU A 274 -29.99 7.96 9.17
C GLU A 274 -28.84 8.40 10.10
N PRO A 275 -27.72 8.89 9.55
CA PRO A 275 -26.55 9.21 10.34
C PRO A 275 -26.76 10.48 11.19
N THR A 276 -26.26 10.47 12.42
CA THR A 276 -26.19 11.63 13.32
C THR A 276 -25.00 12.53 13.03
N VAL A 277 -24.13 12.12 12.11
CA VAL A 277 -22.97 12.84 11.60
C VAL A 277 -23.07 13.06 10.08
N LYS A 278 -22.10 13.76 9.49
CA LYS A 278 -21.99 13.84 8.02
C LYS A 278 -21.95 12.41 7.45
N CYS A 279 -22.82 12.11 6.50
CA CYS A 279 -23.08 10.76 6.01
C CYS A 279 -21.84 10.06 5.40
N CYS A 280 -21.35 10.56 4.27
CA CYS A 280 -20.16 10.04 3.60
C CYS A 280 -19.57 11.09 2.65
N ASP A 281 -18.38 10.83 2.12
CA ASP A 281 -17.64 11.72 1.21
C ASP A 281 -18.43 12.14 -0.04
N LEU A 282 -19.32 11.29 -0.55
CA LEU A 282 -20.18 11.59 -1.70
C LEU A 282 -21.39 12.47 -1.34
N CYS A 283 -21.97 12.28 -0.15
CA CYS A 283 -23.08 13.10 0.35
C CYS A 283 -22.59 14.46 0.89
N ASN A 284 -21.37 14.51 1.42
CA ASN A 284 -20.74 15.70 1.96
C ASN A 284 -19.26 15.75 1.56
N PRO A 285 -18.92 16.40 0.42
CA PRO A 285 -17.55 16.46 -0.11
C PRO A 285 -16.53 17.11 0.83
N ASP A 286 -16.95 17.99 1.76
CA ASP A 286 -16.03 18.61 2.72
C ASP A 286 -15.30 17.59 3.59
N LEU A 287 -15.85 16.38 3.75
CA LEU A 287 -15.18 15.30 4.47
C LEU A 287 -13.82 14.96 3.85
N LEU A 288 -13.64 15.15 2.54
CA LEU A 288 -12.35 14.96 1.87
C LEU A 288 -11.27 15.93 2.36
N ASN A 289 -11.66 17.12 2.86
CA ASN A 289 -10.70 18.09 3.39
C ASN A 289 -10.02 17.61 4.69
N LEU A 290 -10.63 16.64 5.38
CA LEU A 290 -10.09 16.08 6.62
C LEU A 290 -9.00 15.03 6.37
N THR A 291 -8.86 14.59 5.12
CA THR A 291 -8.07 13.40 4.74
C THR A 291 -7.23 13.64 3.49
N ARG A 292 -7.03 14.90 3.08
CA ARG A 292 -6.18 15.20 1.93
C ARG A 292 -4.73 14.82 2.25
N PRO A 293 -3.98 14.31 1.25
CA PRO A 293 -2.54 14.11 1.40
C PRO A 293 -1.85 15.44 1.72
N GLY A 294 -0.70 15.36 2.39
CA GLY A 294 0.19 16.50 2.51
C GLY A 294 0.65 17.02 1.15
N PRO A 295 1.25 18.23 1.09
CA PRO A 295 1.83 18.72 -0.14
C PRO A 295 2.87 17.72 -0.64
N GLU A 296 2.80 17.35 -1.93
CA GLU A 296 3.85 16.54 -2.54
C GLU A 296 5.20 17.20 -2.24
N PRO A 297 6.16 16.50 -1.59
CA PRO A 297 7.48 17.06 -1.42
C PRO A 297 7.96 17.41 -2.82
N THR A 298 8.36 18.67 -3.03
CA THR A 298 8.90 19.14 -4.31
C THR A 298 10.10 18.26 -4.63
N SER A 299 9.87 17.17 -5.36
CA SER A 299 10.94 16.28 -5.74
C SER A 299 11.75 17.11 -6.73
N SER A 300 12.92 17.57 -6.30
CA SER A 300 13.98 17.83 -7.26
C SER A 300 14.06 16.54 -8.06
N ARG A 301 13.73 16.62 -9.35
CA ARG A 301 13.59 15.47 -10.25
C ARG A 301 14.89 14.68 -10.15
N LYS A 302 14.94 13.65 -9.30
CA LYS A 302 16.18 12.93 -9.01
C LYS A 302 16.67 12.39 -10.34
N LYS A 303 17.88 12.79 -10.74
CA LYS A 303 18.45 12.44 -12.04
C LYS A 303 18.59 10.92 -12.06
N ARG A 304 17.73 10.23 -12.82
CA ARG A 304 17.76 8.76 -12.88
C ARG A 304 19.10 8.35 -13.49
N LEU A 305 19.96 7.72 -12.69
CA LEU A 305 21.27 7.28 -13.16
C LEU A 305 21.09 6.30 -14.31
N LYS A 306 21.88 6.49 -15.37
CA LYS A 306 21.94 5.53 -16.47
C LYS A 306 22.55 4.23 -15.95
N LYS A 307 21.94 3.10 -16.31
CA LYS A 307 22.42 1.75 -16.01
C LYS A 307 22.72 1.03 -17.32
N ARG A 308 23.75 0.18 -17.33
CA ARG A 308 24.05 -0.74 -18.43
C ARG A 308 23.03 -1.90 -18.42
N GLU A 309 22.78 -2.50 -19.58
CA GLU A 309 21.92 -3.69 -19.69
C GLU A 309 22.62 -4.92 -19.06
N GLU A 310 23.95 -4.97 -19.10
CA GLU A 310 24.77 -6.00 -18.46
C GLU A 310 25.82 -5.40 -17.51
N PRO A 311 26.12 -6.05 -16.37
CA PRO A 311 27.15 -5.60 -15.43
C PRO A 311 28.56 -5.74 -16.01
N LEU A 312 29.45 -4.81 -15.69
CA LEU A 312 30.85 -4.87 -16.13
C LEU A 312 31.61 -5.97 -15.37
N PRO A 313 32.16 -7.00 -16.06
CA PRO A 313 32.85 -8.12 -15.39
C PRO A 313 34.01 -7.68 -14.49
N GLU A 314 34.80 -6.71 -14.95
CA GLU A 314 35.94 -6.15 -14.21
C GLU A 314 35.49 -5.48 -12.89
N VAL A 315 34.34 -4.80 -12.90
CA VAL A 315 33.77 -4.15 -11.71
C VAL A 315 33.19 -5.20 -10.77
N VAL A 316 32.58 -6.28 -11.29
CA VAL A 316 32.10 -7.41 -10.48
C VAL A 316 33.26 -8.06 -9.74
N GLU A 317 34.38 -8.33 -10.41
CA GLU A 317 35.58 -8.91 -9.80
C GLU A 317 36.13 -8.02 -8.67
N LYS A 318 36.26 -6.72 -8.94
CA LYS A 318 36.72 -5.74 -7.94
C LYS A 318 35.77 -5.63 -6.75
N LEU A 319 34.45 -5.66 -6.98
CA LEU A 319 33.46 -5.68 -5.90
C LEU A 319 33.50 -6.98 -5.10
N LEU A 320 33.82 -8.13 -5.71
CA LEU A 320 34.01 -9.39 -5.01
C LEU A 320 35.23 -9.33 -4.09
N GLU A 321 36.35 -8.77 -4.57
CA GLU A 321 37.56 -8.54 -3.76
C GLU A 321 37.27 -7.61 -2.58
N TRP A 322 36.67 -6.45 -2.84
CA TRP A 322 36.31 -5.49 -1.77
C TRP A 322 35.37 -6.11 -0.73
N ARG A 323 34.35 -6.84 -1.18
CA ARG A 323 33.42 -7.56 -0.31
C ARG A 323 34.14 -8.59 0.57
N GLN A 324 35.13 -9.28 0.03
CA GLN A 324 35.94 -10.25 0.77
C GLN A 324 36.85 -9.55 1.79
N THR A 325 37.47 -8.41 1.44
CA THR A 325 38.27 -7.62 2.37
C THR A 325 37.45 -7.12 3.56
N ILE A 326 36.27 -6.53 3.31
CA ILE A 326 35.37 -6.09 4.39
C ILE A 326 34.97 -7.26 5.30
N TRP A 327 34.67 -8.41 4.70
CA TRP A 327 34.34 -9.62 5.44
C TRP A 327 35.49 -10.07 6.35
N ASP A 328 36.71 -10.11 5.83
CA ASP A 328 37.87 -10.57 6.58
C ASP A 328 38.29 -9.58 7.69
N CYS A 329 38.14 -8.27 7.44
CA CYS A 329 38.46 -7.21 8.40
C CYS A 329 37.41 -7.08 9.52
N ASP A 330 36.12 -7.06 9.20
CA ASP A 330 35.08 -6.66 10.14
C ASP A 330 34.26 -7.82 10.71
N PHE A 331 34.33 -9.02 10.12
CA PHE A 331 33.48 -10.16 10.48
C PHE A 331 34.23 -11.36 11.07
N THR A 332 35.49 -11.19 11.50
CA THR A 332 36.31 -12.27 12.05
C THR A 332 36.35 -12.28 13.58
N LEU A 333 35.61 -13.22 14.19
CA LEU A 333 36.01 -14.05 15.36
C LEU A 333 34.87 -14.90 15.98
N ARG A 334 33.59 -14.77 15.56
CA ARG A 334 32.50 -15.57 16.20
C ARG A 334 31.46 -16.27 15.33
N ASN A 335 31.40 -16.14 14.01
CA ASN A 335 30.39 -16.85 13.21
C ASN A 335 30.83 -17.12 11.76
N LYS A 336 31.45 -18.28 11.51
CA LYS A 336 31.72 -18.81 10.15
C LYS A 336 30.50 -19.44 9.46
N ILE A 337 29.28 -19.13 9.92
CA ILE A 337 28.04 -19.70 9.35
C ILE A 337 27.69 -19.05 8.01
N PHE A 338 28.15 -17.82 7.77
CA PHE A 338 27.90 -17.06 6.55
C PHE A 338 29.20 -16.78 5.79
N GLY A 339 29.11 -16.57 4.48
CA GLY A 339 30.22 -16.11 3.65
C GLY A 339 30.16 -14.60 3.37
N SER A 340 31.14 -14.07 2.63
CA SER A 340 31.23 -12.64 2.29
C SER A 340 30.00 -12.06 1.59
N GLY A 341 29.11 -12.90 1.04
CA GLY A 341 27.78 -12.51 0.56
C GLY A 341 26.85 -11.88 1.62
N ALA A 342 27.14 -12.01 2.91
CA ALA A 342 26.41 -11.35 3.98
C ALA A 342 26.66 -9.83 4.07
N VAL A 343 27.76 -9.33 3.48
CA VAL A 343 28.03 -7.89 3.36
C VAL A 343 27.06 -7.27 2.34
N PHE A 344 26.89 -7.89 1.17
CA PHE A 344 25.78 -7.64 0.25
C PHE A 344 25.62 -8.76 -0.79
N GLY A 345 24.37 -8.96 -1.25
CA GLY A 345 23.98 -10.02 -2.17
C GLY A 345 24.33 -9.76 -3.64
N THR A 346 24.20 -10.80 -4.47
CA THR A 346 24.51 -10.78 -5.91
C THR A 346 23.66 -9.79 -6.70
N ASN A 347 22.41 -9.57 -6.31
CA ASN A 347 21.54 -8.58 -6.97
C ASN A 347 22.06 -7.15 -6.79
N LEU A 348 22.52 -6.81 -5.58
CA LEU A 348 23.11 -5.50 -5.31
C LEU A 348 24.44 -5.35 -6.04
N MET A 349 25.25 -6.41 -6.07
CA MET A 349 26.52 -6.44 -6.81
C MET A 349 26.31 -6.19 -8.31
N SER A 350 25.37 -6.90 -8.93
CA SER A 350 25.01 -6.73 -10.33
C SER A 350 24.55 -5.29 -10.60
N LEU A 351 23.68 -4.76 -9.74
CA LEU A 351 23.24 -3.37 -9.82
C LEU A 351 24.41 -2.37 -9.79
N LEU A 352 25.32 -2.51 -8.83
CA LEU A 352 26.49 -1.63 -8.68
C LEU A 352 27.42 -1.71 -9.89
N ALA A 353 27.67 -2.93 -10.39
CA ALA A 353 28.51 -3.16 -11.57
C ALA A 353 27.86 -2.69 -12.89
N SER A 354 26.55 -2.44 -12.91
CA SER A 354 25.83 -1.85 -14.03
C SER A 354 25.79 -0.32 -14.00
N LEU A 355 26.29 0.34 -12.95
CA LEU A 355 26.32 1.81 -12.86
C LEU A 355 27.40 2.41 -13.77
N GLY A 356 27.15 3.64 -14.25
CA GLY A 356 28.18 4.48 -14.85
C GLY A 356 29.05 5.16 -13.78
N PRO A 357 30.03 6.00 -14.19
CA PRO A 357 30.87 6.73 -13.24
C PRO A 357 30.01 7.61 -12.33
N LEU A 358 30.24 7.47 -11.02
CA LEU A 358 29.52 8.23 -9.99
C LEU A 358 30.16 9.60 -9.83
N SER A 359 29.36 10.66 -9.90
CA SER A 359 29.85 12.04 -9.76
C SER A 359 29.74 12.55 -8.32
N SER A 360 28.89 11.93 -7.50
CA SER A 360 28.66 12.31 -6.11
C SER A 360 28.16 11.15 -5.26
N LYS A 361 28.34 11.23 -3.93
CA LYS A 361 27.77 10.26 -2.97
C LYS A 361 26.23 10.16 -3.10
N GLN A 362 25.58 11.27 -3.45
CA GLN A 362 24.14 11.32 -3.63
C GLN A 362 23.64 10.46 -4.81
N ASP A 363 24.49 10.26 -5.82
CA ASP A 363 24.22 9.34 -6.92
C ASP A 363 24.18 7.89 -6.40
N LEU A 364 25.19 7.49 -5.60
CA LEU A 364 25.21 6.15 -5.00
C LEU A 364 24.00 5.93 -4.09
N LEU A 365 23.68 6.88 -3.21
CA LEU A 365 22.51 6.79 -2.34
C LEU A 365 21.19 6.66 -3.13
N SER A 366 21.10 7.33 -4.28
CA SER A 366 19.95 7.23 -5.18
C SER A 366 19.89 5.87 -5.90
N ALA A 367 21.04 5.27 -6.24
CA ALA A 367 21.10 3.93 -6.81
C ALA A 367 20.73 2.84 -5.78
N LEU A 368 21.08 3.07 -4.51
CA LEU A 368 20.76 2.22 -3.37
C LEU A 368 19.34 2.45 -2.81
N ASP A 369 18.59 3.40 -3.36
CA ASP A 369 17.22 3.70 -2.92
C ASP A 369 16.29 2.53 -3.29
N GLY A 370 15.58 1.98 -2.31
CA GLY A 370 14.77 0.77 -2.46
C GLY A 370 15.54 -0.56 -2.51
N GLN A 371 16.88 -0.56 -2.35
CA GLN A 371 17.67 -1.79 -2.21
C GLN A 371 17.79 -2.19 -0.73
N GLN A 372 17.62 -3.48 -0.44
CA GLN A 372 17.85 -4.01 0.91
C GLN A 372 19.34 -4.24 1.13
N TRP A 373 19.99 -3.30 1.82
CA TRP A 373 21.36 -3.42 2.27
C TRP A 373 21.48 -3.01 3.73
N LEU A 374 21.57 -4.02 4.62
CA LEU A 374 21.58 -3.83 6.07
C LEU A 374 22.73 -2.94 6.56
N TRP A 375 23.88 -3.00 5.87
CA TRP A 375 25.10 -2.32 6.26
C TRP A 375 25.31 -0.97 5.56
N LYS A 376 24.26 -0.44 4.94
CA LYS A 376 24.30 0.82 4.17
C LYS A 376 24.87 1.97 5.00
N ASP A 377 24.40 2.14 6.23
CA ASP A 377 24.84 3.27 7.08
C ASP A 377 26.31 3.16 7.49
N ARG A 378 26.89 1.95 7.47
CA ARG A 378 28.27 1.69 7.87
C ARG A 378 29.26 1.81 6.72
N TYR A 379 28.96 1.22 5.56
CA TYR A 379 29.93 1.09 4.46
C TYR A 379 29.60 1.94 3.23
N CYS A 380 28.54 2.75 3.23
CA CYS A 380 28.19 3.54 2.04
C CYS A 380 29.28 4.55 1.63
N ASP A 381 29.99 5.13 2.59
CA ASP A 381 31.09 6.07 2.31
C ASP A 381 32.28 5.36 1.69
N GLU A 382 32.75 4.29 2.34
CA GLU A 382 33.86 3.49 1.84
C GLU A 382 33.56 2.84 0.47
N LEU A 383 32.32 2.39 0.25
CA LEU A 383 31.88 1.87 -1.03
C LEU A 383 31.86 2.95 -2.12
N PHE A 384 31.49 4.19 -1.78
CA PHE A 384 31.54 5.30 -2.73
C PHE A 384 32.98 5.59 -3.15
N ASP A 385 33.89 5.73 -2.19
CA ASP A 385 35.30 5.99 -2.47
C ASP A 385 35.93 4.86 -3.31
N PHE A 386 35.58 3.61 -2.98
CA PHE A 386 35.99 2.44 -3.76
C PHE A 386 35.49 2.51 -5.20
N LEU A 387 34.18 2.71 -5.41
CA LEU A 387 33.60 2.79 -6.76
C LEU A 387 34.12 3.98 -7.56
N SER A 388 34.38 5.11 -6.90
CA SER A 388 34.98 6.30 -7.52
C SER A 388 36.46 6.10 -7.88
N SER A 389 37.16 5.18 -7.22
CA SER A 389 38.53 4.80 -7.57
C SER A 389 38.62 3.90 -8.82
N LEU A 390 37.51 3.26 -9.21
CA LEU A 390 37.47 2.41 -10.40
C LEU A 390 37.31 3.25 -11.67
N SER A 391 38.08 2.95 -12.70
CA SER A 391 37.99 3.59 -14.02
C SER A 391 36.76 3.11 -14.81
N ILE A 392 35.56 3.46 -14.36
CA ILE A 392 34.30 3.07 -14.99
C ILE A 392 34.01 3.98 -16.20
N LEU A 393 34.00 3.41 -17.41
CA LEU A 393 33.71 4.17 -18.63
C LEU A 393 32.29 4.77 -18.63
N PRO A 394 32.09 5.99 -19.17
CA PRO A 394 30.77 6.58 -19.37
C PRO A 394 29.86 5.69 -20.22
N ILE A 395 28.56 5.69 -19.93
CA ILE A 395 27.57 4.94 -20.71
C ILE A 395 27.27 5.72 -22.01
N PRO A 396 27.53 5.15 -23.20
CA PRO A 396 27.25 5.83 -24.46
C PRO A 396 25.76 6.14 -24.58
N SER A 397 25.42 7.36 -25.01
CA SER A 397 24.06 7.70 -25.38
C SER A 397 23.68 6.99 -26.68
N LYS A 398 22.55 6.26 -26.71
CA LYS A 398 21.97 5.79 -27.98
C LYS A 398 21.83 6.99 -28.93
N PRO A 399 22.33 6.94 -30.18
CA PRO A 399 22.10 8.02 -31.14
C PRO A 399 20.61 8.16 -31.40
N HIS A 400 20.11 9.40 -31.32
CA HIS A 400 18.75 9.72 -31.70
C HIS A 400 18.57 9.48 -33.20
N GLY A 401 17.77 8.47 -33.56
CA GLY A 401 17.25 8.30 -34.92
C GLY A 401 18.23 7.65 -35.91
N ALA A 402 18.31 6.33 -35.90
CA ALA A 402 18.64 5.56 -37.10
C ALA A 402 17.75 4.31 -37.12
N LYS A 403 16.89 4.21 -38.13
CA LYS A 403 16.09 3.01 -38.41
C LYS A 403 17.06 1.85 -38.63
N CYS A 404 16.97 0.81 -37.80
CA CYS A 404 17.64 -0.46 -38.07
C CYS A 404 17.10 -1.01 -39.39
N LYS A 405 17.93 -1.01 -40.44
CA LYS A 405 17.75 -1.93 -41.55
C LYS A 405 18.11 -3.32 -41.03
N GLU A 406 17.18 -4.26 -41.16
CA GLU A 406 17.47 -5.68 -41.07
C GLU A 406 18.62 -6.00 -42.02
N LEU A 407 19.72 -6.51 -41.48
CA LEU A 407 20.73 -7.22 -42.24
C LEU A 407 20.28 -8.68 -42.26
N GLU A 408 19.77 -9.10 -43.42
CA GLU A 408 19.51 -10.49 -43.75
C GLU A 408 20.82 -11.30 -43.61
N LEU A 409 20.81 -12.30 -42.73
CA LEU A 409 21.83 -13.33 -42.66
C LEU A 409 21.34 -14.52 -43.50
N THR A 410 21.94 -14.70 -44.68
CA THR A 410 21.88 -15.97 -45.43
C THR A 410 22.98 -16.92 -44.96
N PRO A 411 22.78 -18.25 -45.10
CA PRO A 411 23.47 -19.27 -44.32
C PRO A 411 24.75 -19.80 -45.00
N ASP A 412 25.40 -20.72 -44.28
CA ASP A 412 26.46 -21.66 -44.67
C ASP A 412 27.89 -21.26 -44.29
N ILE A 413 28.46 -22.02 -43.35
CA ILE A 413 29.72 -22.77 -43.50
C ILE A 413 29.73 -23.88 -42.43
N GLU A 414 29.79 -25.12 -42.91
CA GLU A 414 30.03 -26.35 -42.15
C GLU A 414 31.40 -26.30 -41.45
N VAL A 415 31.47 -26.74 -40.20
CA VAL A 415 32.74 -27.01 -39.51
C VAL A 415 32.90 -28.53 -39.39
N ALA A 416 33.84 -29.05 -40.19
CA ALA A 416 34.33 -30.42 -40.08
C ALA A 416 35.08 -30.62 -38.76
N VAL A 417 34.73 -31.69 -38.05
CA VAL A 417 35.45 -32.20 -36.87
C VAL A 417 36.47 -33.20 -37.37
N GLU A 418 37.75 -32.84 -37.31
CA GLU A 418 38.87 -33.73 -37.60
C GLU A 418 39.39 -34.32 -36.28
N VAL A 419 39.14 -35.62 -36.10
CA VAL A 419 39.67 -36.43 -34.99
C VAL A 419 41.04 -36.96 -35.40
N GLN A 420 42.10 -36.56 -34.71
CA GLN A 420 43.43 -37.15 -34.87
C GLN A 420 43.53 -38.47 -34.10
N LYS A 421 44.17 -39.45 -34.77
CA LYS A 421 44.41 -40.84 -34.37
C LYS A 421 45.38 -41.01 -33.21
#